data_AF-A0A1I5ZDP3-F1
#
_entry.id   AF-A0A1I5ZDP3-F1
#
_cell.length_a   1.000
_cell.length_b   1.000
_cell.length_c   1.000
_cell.angle_alpha   90.00
_cell.angle_beta   90.00
_cell.angle_gamma   90.00
#
_symmetry.space_group_name_H-M   'P 1'
#
loop_
_entity.id
_entity.type
_entity.pdbx_description
1 polymer ?
#
loop_
_entity_poly.entity_id
_entity_poly.type
_entity_poly.pdbx_seq_one_letter_code
_entity_poly.pdbx_strand_id
1 'polypeptide(L)'
;MSNVVQFAVAPRARSREACIPALLGAFAQSRRPIDDVFWLKENAELLNLLAVTGSEVAPEALEPLGGFYENAAERLAFFPQYYRFILSIALDMETLGWRGRVAEELCAMAARSGLAQAELSDLQRAEARRLLSQRRFADDVDAGLDDRLRAFMRRPETFAVPNKKAAYELTHIAFYLSDYGTRDPNLDAAAIDSLHFAGAVAYLEGNSDLLAEVSIALRYSGVACPQPWVEFLTVSRHEFHISEGQGRFAQDSYHDYLVCQWEAALSGQALFDCAMPHVPNRFEKRRSGAVSPLREISEVLFLMDANARGTKASRHRRLTETLSFHAKDRLEKLEAALPTRFGRFFDLFARGESAAASVEVFA
;
A
#
# COMPACT_ATOMS: atom_id res chain seq x y z
N MET A 1 49.40 5.25 29.82
CA MET A 1 47.94 5.01 29.97
C MET A 1 47.38 4.76 28.58
N SER A 2 46.95 3.52 28.30
CA SER A 2 46.39 3.12 27.01
C SER A 2 44.87 3.29 27.07
N ASN A 3 44.33 4.21 26.26
CA ASN A 3 42.89 4.37 26.09
C ASN A 3 42.38 3.24 25.19
N VAL A 4 41.74 2.24 25.77
CA VAL A 4 41.00 1.21 25.03
C VAL A 4 39.66 1.81 24.63
N VAL A 5 39.49 2.09 23.34
CA VAL A 5 38.20 2.42 22.75
C VAL A 5 37.43 1.11 22.56
N GLN A 6 36.40 0.88 23.39
CA GLN A 6 35.47 -0.22 23.18
C GLN A 6 34.54 0.13 22.01
N PHE A 7 34.67 -0.58 20.91
CA PHE A 7 33.64 -0.59 19.87
C PHE A 7 32.44 -1.37 20.42
N ALA A 8 31.30 -0.70 20.55
CA ALA A 8 30.03 -1.39 20.80
C ALA A 8 29.78 -2.33 19.62
N VAL A 9 29.89 -3.63 19.87
CA VAL A 9 29.51 -4.66 18.90
C VAL A 9 28.01 -4.51 18.68
N ALA A 10 27.60 -4.10 17.47
CA ALA A 10 26.19 -4.07 17.10
C ALA A 10 25.56 -5.43 17.42
N PRO A 11 24.37 -5.49 18.05
CA PRO A 11 23.72 -6.76 18.32
C PRO A 11 23.64 -7.54 17.01
N ARG A 12 24.18 -8.77 17.01
CA ARG A 12 24.13 -9.67 15.85
C ARG A 12 22.71 -9.69 15.33
N ALA A 13 22.53 -9.30 14.06
CA ALA A 13 21.26 -9.48 13.37
C ALA A 13 20.80 -10.91 13.62
N ARG A 14 19.61 -11.08 14.19
CA ARG A 14 18.97 -12.39 14.27
C ARG A 14 18.90 -12.96 12.86
N SER A 15 19.06 -14.28 12.72
CA SER A 15 18.85 -14.91 11.42
C SER A 15 17.45 -14.56 10.91
N ARG A 16 17.33 -14.40 9.60
CA ARG A 16 16.07 -14.10 8.90
C ARG A 16 14.91 -15.01 9.33
N GLU A 17 15.22 -16.28 9.60
CA GLU A 17 14.30 -17.30 10.14
C GLU A 17 13.65 -16.89 11.47
N ALA A 18 14.32 -16.07 12.29
CA ALA A 18 13.80 -15.58 13.56
C ALA A 18 13.02 -14.26 13.43
N CYS A 19 12.98 -13.63 12.25
CA CYS A 19 12.30 -12.34 12.06
C CYS A 19 10.78 -12.51 11.91
N ILE A 20 10.34 -13.42 11.04
CA ILE A 20 8.90 -13.68 10.81
C ILE A 20 8.19 -14.12 12.11
N PRO A 21 8.68 -15.12 12.88
CA PRO A 21 8.06 -15.49 14.14
C PRO A 21 8.02 -14.33 15.16
N ALA A 22 9.06 -13.49 15.19
CA ALA A 22 9.10 -12.33 16.08
C ALA A 22 8.08 -11.25 15.67
N LEU A 23 7.88 -11.02 14.37
CA LEU A 23 6.84 -10.11 13.86
C LEU A 23 5.44 -10.64 14.19
N LEU A 24 5.16 -11.91 13.90
CA LEU A 24 3.88 -12.55 14.22
C LEU A 24 3.57 -12.48 15.72
N GLY A 25 4.54 -12.83 16.58
CA GLY A 25 4.39 -12.70 18.02
C GLY A 25 4.15 -11.25 18.47
N ALA A 26 4.89 -10.29 17.90
CA ALA A 26 4.73 -8.89 18.26
C ALA A 26 3.36 -8.32 17.88
N PHE A 27 2.88 -8.60 16.68
CA PHE A 27 1.57 -8.14 16.19
C PHE A 27 0.41 -8.83 16.92
N ALA A 28 0.54 -10.13 17.20
CA ALA A 28 -0.49 -10.89 17.89
C ALA A 28 -0.60 -10.54 19.38
N GLN A 29 0.53 -10.29 20.08
CA GLN A 29 0.54 -10.26 21.55
C GLN A 29 1.02 -8.95 22.19
N SER A 30 1.79 -8.12 21.48
CA SER A 30 2.54 -7.02 22.12
C SER A 30 2.17 -5.63 21.62
N ARG A 31 1.80 -5.48 20.34
CA ARG A 31 1.49 -4.16 19.75
C ARG A 31 0.11 -3.67 20.15
N ARG A 32 -0.93 -4.47 19.91
CA ARG A 32 -2.32 -4.06 20.13
C ARG A 32 -3.06 -5.05 21.02
N PRO A 33 -4.00 -4.58 21.85
CA PRO A 33 -4.98 -5.47 22.49
C PRO A 33 -5.83 -6.20 21.43
N ILE A 34 -6.16 -7.47 21.68
CA ILE A 34 -6.94 -8.32 20.76
C ILE A 34 -8.38 -7.82 20.50
N ASP A 35 -8.90 -6.95 21.36
CA ASP A 35 -10.20 -6.29 21.24
C ASP A 35 -10.15 -4.96 20.46
N ASP A 36 -8.97 -4.48 20.07
CA ASP A 36 -8.80 -3.31 19.20
C ASP A 36 -9.04 -3.70 17.72
N VAL A 37 -9.88 -2.94 17.00
CA VAL A 37 -10.06 -3.14 15.56
C VAL A 37 -8.75 -2.99 14.77
N PHE A 38 -7.82 -2.17 15.27
CA PHE A 38 -6.49 -2.04 14.65
C PHE A 38 -5.64 -3.31 14.84
N TRP A 39 -5.90 -4.12 15.86
CA TRP A 39 -5.28 -5.45 15.98
C TRP A 39 -5.70 -6.35 14.82
N LEU A 40 -7.00 -6.37 14.49
CA LEU A 40 -7.54 -7.14 13.36
C LEU A 40 -6.89 -6.70 12.05
N LYS A 41 -6.84 -5.39 11.81
CA LYS A 41 -6.24 -4.81 10.61
C LYS A 41 -4.75 -5.18 10.50
N GLU A 42 -3.96 -4.88 11.54
CA GLU A 42 -2.51 -5.08 11.55
C GLU A 42 -2.14 -6.56 11.33
N ASN A 43 -2.86 -7.50 11.95
CA ASN A 43 -2.61 -8.93 11.77
C ASN A 43 -3.09 -9.44 10.40
N ALA A 44 -4.24 -8.97 9.89
CA ALA A 44 -4.70 -9.32 8.54
C ALA A 44 -3.69 -8.89 7.47
N GLU A 45 -3.13 -7.69 7.57
CA GLU A 45 -2.16 -7.17 6.60
C GLU A 45 -0.84 -7.95 6.63
N LEU A 46 -0.32 -8.27 7.81
CA LEU A 46 0.90 -9.08 7.95
C LEU A 46 0.71 -10.50 7.39
N LEU A 47 -0.40 -11.16 7.74
CA LEU A 47 -0.68 -12.51 7.26
C LEU A 47 -0.92 -12.55 5.76
N ASN A 48 -1.71 -11.61 5.22
CA ASN A 48 -1.92 -11.50 3.78
C ASN A 48 -0.58 -11.28 3.05
N LEU A 49 0.29 -10.40 3.53
CA LEU A 49 1.63 -10.20 2.96
C LEU A 49 2.41 -11.52 2.91
N LEU A 50 2.47 -12.26 4.02
CA LEU A 50 3.19 -13.53 4.08
C LEU A 50 2.58 -14.56 3.09
N ALA A 51 1.25 -14.63 3.01
CA ALA A 51 0.54 -15.55 2.13
C ALA A 51 0.77 -15.23 0.65
N VAL A 52 0.60 -13.97 0.24
CA VAL A 52 0.69 -13.57 -1.18
C VAL A 52 2.13 -13.55 -1.71
N THR A 53 3.11 -13.50 -0.80
CA THR A 53 4.53 -13.62 -1.15
C THR A 53 5.05 -15.06 -1.12
N GLY A 54 4.19 -16.02 -0.76
CA GLY A 54 4.57 -17.44 -0.66
C GLY A 54 5.62 -17.69 0.43
N SER A 55 5.61 -16.91 1.51
CA SER A 55 6.56 -17.06 2.60
C SER A 55 6.40 -18.41 3.30
N GLU A 56 7.51 -19.12 3.52
CA GLU A 56 7.52 -20.30 4.37
C GLU A 56 7.43 -19.86 5.84
N VAL A 57 6.34 -20.25 6.52
CA VAL A 57 6.09 -19.93 7.93
C VAL A 57 6.01 -21.24 8.70
N ALA A 58 6.84 -21.38 9.74
CA ALA A 58 6.77 -22.52 10.63
C ALA A 58 5.41 -22.54 11.36
N PRO A 59 4.71 -23.67 11.48
CA PRO A 59 3.40 -23.74 12.16
C PRO A 59 3.41 -23.14 13.57
N GLU A 60 4.51 -23.31 14.30
CA GLU A 60 4.70 -22.78 15.66
C GLU A 60 4.71 -21.25 15.69
N ALA A 61 5.11 -20.59 14.60
CA ALA A 61 5.11 -19.14 14.49
C ALA A 61 3.70 -18.54 14.42
N LEU A 62 2.69 -19.35 14.05
CA LEU A 62 1.28 -18.95 13.98
C LEU A 62 0.52 -19.22 15.30
N GLU A 63 1.10 -19.98 16.24
CA GLU A 63 0.50 -20.26 17.55
C GLU A 63 -0.02 -19.04 18.31
N PRO A 64 0.66 -17.86 18.28
CA PRO A 64 0.15 -16.65 18.91
C PRO A 64 -1.26 -16.22 18.47
N LEU A 65 -1.69 -16.63 17.27
CA LEU A 65 -3.00 -16.34 16.70
C LEU A 65 -4.00 -17.50 16.86
N GLY A 66 -3.58 -18.66 17.35
CA GLY A 66 -4.40 -19.86 17.46
C GLY A 66 -5.68 -19.65 18.26
N GLY A 67 -5.58 -18.98 19.42
CA GLY A 67 -6.75 -18.68 20.25
C GLY A 67 -7.74 -17.73 19.56
N PHE A 68 -7.28 -16.83 18.69
CA PHE A 68 -8.19 -16.02 17.87
C PHE A 68 -8.90 -16.88 16.82
N TYR A 69 -8.13 -17.73 16.11
CA TYR A 69 -8.64 -18.62 15.07
C TYR A 69 -9.73 -19.57 15.59
N GLU A 70 -9.50 -20.19 16.75
CA GLU A 70 -10.46 -21.09 17.39
C GLU A 70 -11.79 -20.41 17.76
N ASN A 71 -11.75 -19.12 18.11
CA ASN A 71 -12.93 -18.34 18.51
C ASN A 71 -13.47 -17.45 17.38
N ALA A 72 -12.97 -17.59 16.15
CA ALA A 72 -13.30 -16.67 15.06
C ALA A 72 -14.78 -16.72 14.67
N ALA A 73 -15.43 -17.89 14.76
CA ALA A 73 -16.85 -18.05 14.45
C ALA A 73 -17.75 -17.29 15.44
N GLU A 74 -17.47 -17.41 16.74
CA GLU A 74 -18.17 -16.65 17.78
C GLU A 74 -17.97 -15.15 17.62
N ARG A 75 -16.73 -14.72 17.31
CA ARG A 75 -16.41 -13.32 17.02
C ARG A 75 -17.15 -12.80 15.81
N LEU A 76 -17.23 -13.58 14.72
CA LEU A 76 -17.98 -13.20 13.53
C LEU A 76 -19.48 -13.05 13.81
N ALA A 77 -20.05 -13.96 14.61
CA ALA A 77 -21.44 -13.90 15.00
C ALA A 77 -21.77 -12.66 15.82
N PHE A 78 -20.87 -12.24 16.71
CA PHE A 78 -21.08 -11.08 17.59
C PHE A 78 -20.68 -9.74 16.94
N PHE A 79 -19.64 -9.72 16.11
CA PHE A 79 -19.10 -8.53 15.44
C PHE A 79 -19.10 -8.67 13.90
N PRO A 80 -20.27 -8.82 13.25
CA PRO A 80 -20.35 -9.05 11.81
C PRO A 80 -19.76 -7.90 10.98
N GLN A 81 -19.69 -6.67 11.51
CA GLN A 81 -19.08 -5.53 10.83
C GLN A 81 -17.57 -5.68 10.56
N TYR A 82 -16.89 -6.59 11.26
CA TYR A 82 -15.45 -6.83 11.09
C TYR A 82 -15.13 -8.10 10.30
N TYR A 83 -16.13 -8.69 9.64
CA TYR A 83 -15.98 -9.99 8.99
C TYR A 83 -14.85 -10.05 7.95
N ARG A 84 -14.57 -8.98 7.20
CA ARG A 84 -13.47 -8.98 6.22
C ARG A 84 -12.11 -9.23 6.86
N PHE A 85 -11.82 -8.61 8.00
CA PHE A 85 -10.58 -8.87 8.73
C PHE A 85 -10.56 -10.26 9.36
N ILE A 86 -11.68 -10.71 9.94
CA ILE A 86 -11.80 -12.04 10.54
C ILE A 86 -11.57 -13.13 9.47
N LEU A 87 -12.19 -12.97 8.29
CA LEU A 87 -12.01 -13.86 7.14
C LEU A 87 -10.57 -13.82 6.64
N SER A 88 -9.99 -12.64 6.43
CA SER A 88 -8.60 -12.52 5.96
C SER A 88 -7.64 -13.27 6.89
N ILE A 89 -7.71 -13.02 8.20
CA ILE A 89 -6.86 -13.70 9.18
C ILE A 89 -7.02 -15.23 9.09
N ALA A 90 -8.26 -15.74 9.10
CA ALA A 90 -8.50 -17.18 9.08
C ALA A 90 -8.05 -17.84 7.76
N LEU A 91 -8.34 -17.21 6.62
CA LEU A 91 -7.95 -17.68 5.29
C LEU A 91 -6.43 -17.68 5.12
N ASP A 92 -5.77 -16.61 5.54
CA ASP A 92 -4.32 -16.46 5.39
C ASP A 92 -3.58 -17.39 6.36
N MET A 93 -4.07 -17.60 7.59
CA MET A 93 -3.52 -18.63 8.50
C MET A 93 -3.57 -20.03 7.89
N GLU A 94 -4.72 -20.43 7.33
CA GLU A 94 -4.85 -21.74 6.66
C GLU A 94 -3.94 -21.84 5.42
N THR A 95 -3.82 -20.75 4.66
CA THR A 95 -2.92 -20.67 3.49
C THR A 95 -1.45 -20.81 3.89
N LEU A 96 -1.07 -20.28 5.04
CA LEU A 96 0.27 -20.38 5.63
C LEU A 96 0.52 -21.71 6.36
N GLY A 97 -0.42 -22.67 6.30
CA GLY A 97 -0.24 -24.03 6.82
C GLY A 97 -0.81 -24.28 8.21
N TRP A 98 -1.57 -23.34 8.79
CA TRP A 98 -2.34 -23.62 10.01
C TRP A 98 -3.36 -24.72 9.77
N ARG A 99 -3.44 -25.69 10.68
CA ARG A 99 -4.35 -26.83 10.55
C ARG A 99 -5.75 -26.42 11.02
N GLY A 100 -6.74 -26.55 10.15
CA GLY A 100 -8.14 -26.31 10.50
C GLY A 100 -9.03 -26.17 9.27
N ARG A 101 -10.31 -25.87 9.50
CA ARG A 101 -11.32 -25.58 8.47
C ARG A 101 -12.25 -24.43 8.85
N VAL A 102 -11.84 -23.60 9.82
CA VAL A 102 -12.67 -22.50 10.33
C VAL A 102 -12.95 -21.49 9.22
N ALA A 103 -12.02 -21.23 8.31
CA ALA A 103 -12.23 -20.25 7.25
C ALA A 103 -13.39 -20.64 6.30
N GLU A 104 -13.61 -21.93 6.05
CA GLU A 104 -14.74 -22.41 5.26
C GLU A 104 -16.08 -22.12 5.96
N GLU A 105 -16.15 -22.41 7.27
CA GLU A 105 -17.32 -22.09 8.09
C GLU A 105 -17.61 -20.58 8.12
N LEU A 106 -16.59 -19.75 8.33
CA LEU A 106 -16.72 -18.29 8.34
C LEU A 106 -17.20 -17.75 7.00
N CYS A 107 -16.66 -18.25 5.88
CA CYS A 107 -17.10 -17.85 4.54
C CYS A 107 -18.58 -18.21 4.35
N ALA A 108 -18.98 -19.41 4.77
CA ALA A 108 -20.37 -19.85 4.68
C ALA A 108 -21.29 -18.99 5.57
N MET A 109 -20.86 -18.60 6.78
CA MET A 109 -21.59 -17.68 7.66
C MET A 109 -21.76 -16.30 7.01
N ALA A 110 -20.68 -15.72 6.48
CA ALA A 110 -20.70 -14.42 5.83
C ALA A 110 -21.60 -14.41 4.58
N ALA A 111 -21.56 -15.47 3.77
CA ALA A 111 -22.41 -15.64 2.60
C ALA A 111 -23.89 -15.78 2.98
N ARG A 112 -24.22 -16.66 3.95
CA ARG A 112 -25.61 -16.84 4.42
C ARG A 112 -26.21 -15.56 5.01
N SER A 113 -25.41 -14.77 5.69
CA SER A 113 -25.84 -13.50 6.30
C SER A 113 -25.88 -12.33 5.32
N GLY A 114 -25.47 -12.53 4.06
CA GLY A 114 -25.48 -11.48 3.04
C GLY A 114 -24.54 -10.31 3.37
N LEU A 115 -23.39 -10.57 4.01
CA LEU A 115 -22.51 -9.49 4.49
C LEU A 115 -21.88 -8.70 3.34
N ALA A 116 -21.55 -9.35 2.23
CA ALA A 116 -20.98 -8.68 1.05
C ALA A 116 -21.97 -7.69 0.41
N GLN A 117 -23.27 -7.99 0.45
CA GLN A 117 -24.36 -7.17 -0.06
C GLN A 117 -24.56 -5.90 0.77
N ALA A 118 -24.19 -5.94 2.06
CA ALA A 118 -24.31 -4.83 2.98
C ALA A 118 -23.14 -3.83 2.89
N GLU A 119 -22.10 -4.12 2.11
CA GLU A 119 -20.97 -3.23 1.94
C GLU A 119 -21.36 -1.89 1.32
N LEU A 120 -20.67 -0.82 1.74
CA LEU A 120 -21.04 0.55 1.35
C LEU A 120 -20.38 0.98 0.03
N SER A 121 -19.20 0.46 -0.27
CA SER A 121 -18.45 0.82 -1.47
C SER A 121 -18.11 -0.39 -2.34
N ASP A 122 -17.89 -0.12 -3.63
CA ASP A 122 -17.46 -1.13 -4.60
C ASP A 122 -16.11 -1.74 -4.22
N LEU A 123 -15.22 -0.94 -3.61
CA LEU A 123 -13.95 -1.46 -3.12
C LEU A 123 -14.14 -2.52 -2.03
N GLN A 124 -15.03 -2.26 -1.08
CA GLN A 124 -15.34 -3.19 -0.01
C GLN A 124 -16.05 -4.44 -0.55
N ARG A 125 -16.94 -4.30 -1.54
CA ARG A 125 -17.55 -5.43 -2.25
C ARG A 125 -16.52 -6.28 -2.99
N ALA A 126 -15.52 -5.66 -3.61
CA ALA A 126 -14.44 -6.39 -4.29
C ALA A 126 -13.58 -7.19 -3.31
N GLU A 127 -13.23 -6.59 -2.16
CA GLU A 127 -12.53 -7.30 -1.09
C GLU A 127 -13.35 -8.49 -0.57
N ALA A 128 -14.63 -8.26 -0.27
CA ALA A 128 -15.54 -9.31 0.19
C ALA A 128 -15.65 -10.46 -0.82
N ARG A 129 -15.82 -10.14 -2.11
CA ARG A 129 -15.88 -11.13 -3.18
C ARG A 129 -14.58 -11.92 -3.29
N ARG A 130 -13.41 -11.28 -3.18
CA ARG A 130 -12.11 -11.98 -3.16
C ARG A 130 -12.06 -12.98 -2.01
N LEU A 131 -12.32 -12.54 -0.78
CA LEU A 131 -12.24 -13.40 0.42
C LEU A 131 -13.19 -14.61 0.29
N LEU A 132 -14.45 -14.37 -0.10
CA LEU A 132 -15.43 -15.45 -0.27
C LEU A 132 -15.08 -16.39 -1.43
N SER A 133 -14.42 -15.91 -2.49
CA SER A 133 -14.05 -16.75 -3.64
C SER A 133 -13.02 -17.82 -3.28
N GLN A 134 -12.17 -17.59 -2.27
CA GLN A 134 -11.16 -18.55 -1.82
C GLN A 134 -11.75 -19.86 -1.28
N ARG A 135 -13.04 -19.84 -0.90
CA ARG A 135 -13.80 -21.01 -0.46
C ARG A 135 -15.06 -21.24 -1.30
N ARG A 136 -15.13 -20.64 -2.50
CA ARG A 136 -16.24 -20.78 -3.47
C ARG A 136 -17.61 -20.30 -2.95
N PHE A 137 -17.61 -19.28 -2.10
CA PHE A 137 -18.81 -18.61 -1.58
C PHE A 137 -19.06 -17.23 -2.20
N ALA A 138 -18.20 -16.82 -3.13
CA ALA A 138 -18.45 -15.63 -3.94
C ALA A 138 -19.44 -15.98 -5.05
N ASP A 139 -20.72 -16.12 -4.69
CA ASP A 139 -21.78 -16.14 -5.70
C ASP A 139 -21.75 -14.82 -6.50
N ASP A 140 -22.45 -14.75 -7.64
CA ASP A 140 -22.56 -13.60 -8.57
C ASP A 140 -23.29 -12.39 -7.94
N VAL A 141 -22.82 -11.95 -6.76
CA VAL A 141 -23.45 -10.96 -5.90
C VAL A 141 -23.49 -9.56 -6.54
N ASP A 142 -22.69 -9.31 -7.58
CA ASP A 142 -22.68 -8.04 -8.29
C ASP A 142 -21.97 -8.16 -9.64
N ALA A 143 -22.70 -8.59 -10.68
CA ALA A 143 -22.14 -8.80 -12.02
C ALA A 143 -21.50 -7.53 -12.62
N GLY A 144 -21.95 -6.33 -12.22
CA GLY A 144 -21.43 -5.05 -12.72
C GLY A 144 -20.25 -4.48 -11.91
N LEU A 145 -19.78 -5.17 -10.87
CA LEU A 145 -18.75 -4.66 -9.97
C LEU A 145 -17.43 -4.37 -10.71
N ASP A 146 -16.96 -5.30 -11.53
CA ASP A 146 -15.70 -5.14 -12.28
C ASP A 146 -15.76 -3.94 -13.21
N ASP A 147 -16.90 -3.72 -13.88
CA ASP A 147 -17.06 -2.60 -14.79
C ASP A 147 -16.96 -1.26 -14.07
N ARG A 148 -17.58 -1.12 -12.89
CA ARG A 148 -17.52 0.10 -12.10
C ARG A 148 -16.11 0.36 -11.54
N LEU A 149 -15.44 -0.68 -11.06
CA LEU A 149 -14.05 -0.59 -10.60
C LEU A 149 -13.12 -0.17 -11.75
N ARG A 150 -13.23 -0.82 -12.92
CA ARG A 150 -12.44 -0.46 -14.10
C ARG A 150 -12.76 0.95 -14.60
N ALA A 151 -14.03 1.36 -14.56
CA ALA A 151 -14.41 2.73 -14.92
C ALA A 151 -13.75 3.77 -14.01
N PHE A 152 -13.62 3.50 -12.71
CA PHE A 152 -12.86 4.36 -11.80
C PHE A 152 -11.37 4.40 -12.17
N MET A 153 -10.76 3.24 -12.47
CA MET A 153 -9.35 3.19 -12.87
C MET A 153 -9.05 3.94 -14.17
N ARG A 154 -10.01 4.03 -15.11
CA ARG A 154 -9.85 4.68 -16.44
C ARG A 154 -9.87 6.22 -16.41
N ARG A 155 -9.61 6.83 -15.26
CA ARG A 155 -9.70 8.29 -15.06
C ARG A 155 -8.35 8.92 -14.71
N PRO A 156 -7.36 8.88 -15.61
CA PRO A 156 -5.99 9.35 -15.31
C PRO A 156 -5.97 10.80 -14.79
N GLU A 157 -6.88 11.67 -15.22
CA GLU A 157 -7.03 13.03 -14.70
C GLU A 157 -7.28 13.10 -13.18
N THR A 158 -7.92 12.09 -12.60
CA THR A 158 -8.16 11.99 -11.16
C THR A 158 -6.87 11.73 -10.39
N PHE A 159 -5.90 11.06 -11.02
CA PHE A 159 -4.66 10.60 -10.41
C PHE A 159 -3.44 11.46 -10.74
N ALA A 160 -3.59 12.40 -11.66
CA ALA A 160 -2.57 13.41 -11.96
C ALA A 160 -2.53 14.56 -10.95
N VAL A 161 -3.33 14.51 -9.88
CA VAL A 161 -3.38 15.54 -8.83
C VAL A 161 -3.30 14.90 -7.44
N PRO A 162 -2.86 15.63 -6.39
CA PRO A 162 -2.79 15.10 -5.04
C PRO A 162 -4.16 14.68 -4.48
N ASN A 163 -4.46 13.39 -4.52
CA ASN A 163 -5.62 12.77 -3.89
C ASN A 163 -5.26 11.38 -3.36
N LYS A 164 -4.73 11.33 -2.13
CA LYS A 164 -4.25 10.09 -1.51
C LYS A 164 -5.32 9.01 -1.45
N LYS A 165 -6.53 9.37 -1.02
CA LYS A 165 -7.63 8.42 -0.89
C LYS A 165 -7.90 7.72 -2.23
N ALA A 166 -8.09 8.49 -3.31
CA ALA A 166 -8.32 7.90 -4.62
C ALA A 166 -7.15 7.02 -5.07
N ALA A 167 -5.91 7.44 -4.82
CA ALA A 167 -4.73 6.66 -5.19
C ALA A 167 -4.62 5.32 -4.46
N TYR A 168 -4.93 5.24 -3.16
CA TYR A 168 -5.01 3.98 -2.43
C TYR A 168 -6.18 3.10 -2.91
N GLU A 169 -7.33 3.71 -3.23
CA GLU A 169 -8.44 2.93 -3.81
C GLU A 169 -8.05 2.34 -5.18
N LEU A 170 -7.31 3.10 -6.01
CA LEU A 170 -6.80 2.63 -7.30
C LEU A 170 -5.88 1.41 -7.16
N THR A 171 -4.94 1.43 -6.22
CA THR A 171 -4.01 0.30 -5.99
C THR A 171 -4.74 -0.92 -5.46
N HIS A 172 -5.65 -0.74 -4.51
CA HIS A 172 -6.46 -1.84 -3.97
C HIS A 172 -7.36 -2.48 -5.04
N ILE A 173 -7.93 -1.70 -5.97
CA ILE A 173 -8.67 -2.26 -7.11
C ILE A 173 -7.76 -3.17 -7.93
N ALA A 174 -6.54 -2.72 -8.26
CA ALA A 174 -5.58 -3.53 -8.99
C ALA A 174 -5.26 -4.84 -8.22
N PHE A 175 -5.09 -4.77 -6.89
CA PHE A 175 -4.86 -5.94 -6.05
C PHE A 175 -6.05 -6.92 -6.06
N TYR A 176 -7.30 -6.44 -5.96
CA TYR A 176 -8.45 -7.35 -6.00
C TYR A 176 -8.70 -7.93 -7.40
N LEU A 177 -8.50 -7.15 -8.47
CA LEU A 177 -8.64 -7.64 -9.84
C LEU A 177 -7.55 -8.66 -10.20
N SER A 178 -6.34 -8.51 -9.66
CA SER A 178 -5.26 -9.49 -9.85
C SER A 178 -5.32 -10.66 -8.88
N ASP A 179 -6.28 -10.68 -7.95
CA ASP A 179 -6.30 -11.57 -6.78
C ASP A 179 -4.92 -11.62 -6.10
N TYR A 180 -4.40 -10.43 -5.78
CA TYR A 180 -3.09 -10.19 -5.19
C TYR A 180 -1.94 -10.85 -5.98
N GLY A 181 -2.04 -10.81 -7.31
CA GLY A 181 -0.99 -11.23 -8.22
C GLY A 181 -1.08 -12.69 -8.69
N THR A 182 -2.09 -13.44 -8.28
CA THR A 182 -2.30 -14.82 -8.78
C THR A 182 -2.77 -14.84 -10.24
N ARG A 183 -3.29 -13.73 -10.76
CA ARG A 183 -3.74 -13.58 -12.16
C ARG A 183 -3.48 -12.17 -12.71
N ASP A 184 -3.42 -12.08 -14.04
CA ASP A 184 -3.37 -10.79 -14.74
C ASP A 184 -4.70 -10.04 -14.57
N PRO A 185 -4.72 -8.82 -14.00
CA PRO A 185 -5.92 -8.00 -13.89
C PRO A 185 -6.44 -7.49 -15.24
N ASN A 186 -5.71 -7.66 -16.34
CA ASN A 186 -6.04 -7.19 -17.69
C ASN A 186 -6.40 -5.70 -17.70
N LEU A 187 -5.51 -4.86 -17.13
CA LEU A 187 -5.71 -3.42 -17.13
C LEU A 187 -5.45 -2.84 -18.52
N ASP A 188 -6.34 -1.94 -18.96
CA ASP A 188 -6.13 -1.23 -20.22
C ASP A 188 -5.17 -0.05 -20.07
N ALA A 189 -4.81 0.57 -21.20
CA ALA A 189 -3.86 1.67 -21.24
C ALA A 189 -4.26 2.87 -20.35
N ALA A 190 -5.55 3.16 -20.20
CA ALA A 190 -6.01 4.27 -19.37
C ALA A 190 -5.85 3.98 -17.87
N ALA A 191 -6.14 2.74 -17.44
CA ALA A 191 -5.87 2.30 -16.09
C ALA A 191 -4.36 2.26 -15.77
N ILE A 192 -3.53 1.84 -16.73
CA ILE A 192 -2.08 1.90 -16.59
C ILE A 192 -1.59 3.37 -16.50
N ASP A 193 -2.13 4.29 -17.29
CA ASP A 193 -1.81 5.72 -17.17
C ASP A 193 -2.18 6.27 -15.78
N SER A 194 -3.34 5.88 -15.23
CA SER A 194 -3.75 6.24 -13.87
C SER A 194 -2.75 5.78 -12.81
N LEU A 195 -2.27 4.53 -12.89
CA LEU A 195 -1.23 4.03 -11.99
C LEU A 195 0.07 4.84 -12.13
N HIS A 196 0.49 5.16 -13.36
CA HIS A 196 1.68 5.97 -13.56
C HIS A 196 1.54 7.38 -13.01
N PHE A 197 0.36 7.99 -13.12
CA PHE A 197 0.12 9.35 -12.63
C PHE A 197 0.03 9.37 -11.09
N ALA A 198 -0.65 8.39 -10.49
CA ALA A 198 -0.65 8.22 -9.04
C ALA A 198 0.78 8.02 -8.49
N GLY A 199 1.57 7.17 -9.15
CA GLY A 199 2.97 6.95 -8.79
C GLY A 199 3.86 8.18 -8.99
N ALA A 200 3.61 8.98 -10.03
CA ALA A 200 4.30 10.24 -10.23
C ALA A 200 4.04 11.22 -9.07
N VAL A 201 2.78 11.36 -8.64
CA VAL A 201 2.41 12.18 -7.48
C VAL A 201 3.07 11.64 -6.20
N ALA A 202 2.97 10.33 -5.94
CA ALA A 202 3.57 9.69 -4.76
C ALA A 202 5.10 9.85 -4.72
N TYR A 203 5.76 9.71 -5.88
CA TYR A 203 7.19 9.91 -6.02
C TYR A 203 7.62 11.34 -5.75
N LEU A 204 6.91 12.34 -6.28
CA LEU A 204 7.17 13.76 -5.98
C LEU A 204 6.86 14.08 -4.51
N GLU A 205 5.87 13.43 -3.92
CA GLU A 205 5.54 13.61 -2.50
C GLU A 205 6.66 13.08 -1.58
N GLY A 206 7.38 12.05 -2.02
CA GLY A 206 8.25 11.25 -1.17
C GLY A 206 7.46 10.24 -0.33
N ASN A 207 6.28 9.83 -0.80
CA ASN A 207 5.40 8.87 -0.15
C ASN A 207 5.76 7.44 -0.60
N SER A 208 6.58 6.74 0.18
CA SER A 208 7.01 5.36 -0.13
C SER A 208 5.88 4.35 -0.03
N ASP A 209 4.97 4.54 0.92
CA ASP A 209 3.84 3.65 1.15
C ASP A 209 2.99 3.52 -0.12
N LEU A 210 2.46 4.66 -0.59
CA LEU A 210 1.66 4.70 -1.81
C LEU A 210 2.47 4.32 -3.06
N LEU A 211 3.74 4.74 -3.15
CA LEU A 211 4.57 4.42 -4.31
C LEU A 211 4.89 2.92 -4.39
N ALA A 212 5.06 2.25 -3.25
CA ALA A 212 5.24 0.80 -3.19
C ALA A 212 3.96 0.10 -3.64
N GLU A 213 2.78 0.53 -3.19
CA GLU A 213 1.51 -0.03 -3.66
C GLU A 213 1.31 0.15 -5.17
N VAL A 214 1.59 1.33 -5.71
CA VAL A 214 1.53 1.58 -7.16
C VAL A 214 2.52 0.67 -7.90
N SER A 215 3.73 0.49 -7.35
CA SER A 215 4.74 -0.39 -7.95
C SER A 215 4.29 -1.85 -7.95
N ILE A 216 3.66 -2.32 -6.88
CA ILE A 216 3.05 -3.66 -6.81
C ILE A 216 1.93 -3.80 -7.85
N ALA A 217 1.03 -2.81 -7.96
CA ALA A 217 -0.07 -2.82 -8.90
C ALA A 217 0.40 -2.86 -10.37
N LEU A 218 1.46 -2.10 -10.71
CA LEU A 218 2.09 -2.15 -12.03
C LEU A 218 2.67 -3.54 -12.32
N ARG A 219 3.41 -4.13 -11.36
CA ARG A 219 3.99 -5.47 -11.50
C ARG A 219 2.93 -6.55 -11.69
N TYR A 220 1.85 -6.52 -10.92
CA TYR A 220 0.71 -7.44 -11.10
C TYR A 220 0.04 -7.30 -12.47
N SER A 221 0.17 -6.13 -13.11
CA SER A 221 -0.32 -5.88 -14.46
C SER A 221 0.72 -6.16 -15.55
N GLY A 222 1.85 -6.79 -15.21
CA GLY A 222 2.93 -7.08 -16.15
C GLY A 222 3.71 -5.84 -16.63
N VAL A 223 3.57 -4.70 -15.94
CA VAL A 223 4.22 -3.43 -16.30
C VAL A 223 5.44 -3.18 -15.42
N ALA A 224 6.56 -2.86 -16.05
CA ALA A 224 7.79 -2.52 -15.35
C ALA A 224 7.67 -1.18 -14.61
N CYS A 225 8.17 -1.11 -13.39
CA CYS A 225 8.23 0.13 -12.62
C CYS A 225 9.30 1.08 -13.17
N PRO A 226 9.04 2.39 -13.21
CA PRO A 226 10.06 3.40 -13.48
C PRO A 226 11.27 3.29 -12.55
N GLN A 227 12.48 3.33 -13.12
CA GLN A 227 13.73 3.13 -12.39
C GLN A 227 13.93 4.08 -11.20
N PRO A 228 13.62 5.40 -11.30
CA PRO A 228 13.75 6.29 -10.13
C PRO A 228 12.85 5.91 -8.96
N TRP A 229 11.73 5.21 -9.21
CA TRP A 229 10.84 4.72 -8.16
C TRP A 229 11.46 3.54 -7.43
N VAL A 230 12.02 2.58 -8.18
CA VAL A 230 12.74 1.43 -7.64
C VAL A 230 13.91 1.89 -6.75
N GLU A 231 14.68 2.88 -7.21
CA GLU A 231 15.79 3.46 -6.45
C GLU A 231 15.30 4.14 -5.16
N PHE A 232 14.24 4.94 -5.24
CA PHE A 232 13.69 5.61 -4.07
C PHE A 232 13.11 4.64 -3.04
N LEU A 233 12.43 3.57 -3.49
CA LEU A 233 11.91 2.53 -2.60
C LEU A 233 13.05 1.74 -1.95
N THR A 234 14.11 1.46 -2.70
CA THR A 234 15.32 0.82 -2.16
C THR A 234 15.95 1.66 -1.06
N VAL A 235 16.12 2.97 -1.28
CA VAL A 235 16.62 3.88 -0.23
C VAL A 235 15.66 3.96 0.95
N SER A 236 14.35 4.10 0.68
CA SER A 236 13.30 4.20 1.71
C SER A 236 13.29 3.00 2.66
N ARG A 237 13.58 1.79 2.17
CA ARG A 237 13.65 0.59 3.00
C ARG A 237 14.74 0.66 4.06
N HIS A 238 15.86 1.29 3.75
CA HIS A 238 16.97 1.47 4.69
C HIS A 238 16.72 2.60 5.71
N GLU A 239 15.62 3.35 5.58
CA GLU A 239 15.24 4.41 6.52
C GLU A 239 14.34 3.91 7.65
N PHE A 240 13.86 2.67 7.57
CA PHE A 240 13.06 2.07 8.64
C PHE A 240 13.96 1.53 9.75
N HIS A 241 13.55 1.82 10.98
CA HIS A 241 14.10 1.19 12.16
C HIS A 241 12.97 0.76 13.09
N ILE A 242 13.18 -0.36 13.76
CA ILE A 242 12.25 -0.94 14.71
C ILE A 242 12.84 -0.72 16.10
N SER A 243 12.12 0.00 16.94
CA SER A 243 12.53 0.34 18.30
C SER A 243 11.54 -0.19 19.32
N GLU A 244 12.00 -0.31 20.56
CA GLU A 244 11.10 -0.54 21.69
C GLU A 244 10.20 0.69 21.88
N GLY A 245 8.88 0.48 21.87
CA GLY A 245 7.89 1.53 22.04
C GLY A 245 6.94 1.22 23.18
N GLN A 246 6.66 2.21 24.02
CA GLN A 246 5.52 2.16 24.94
C GLN A 246 4.46 3.17 24.50
N GLY A 247 3.18 2.77 24.46
CA GLY A 247 2.06 3.66 24.16
C GLY A 247 1.52 3.59 22.72
N ARG A 248 0.85 4.66 22.27
CA ARG A 248 -0.06 4.67 21.10
C ARG A 248 0.65 4.31 19.77
N PHE A 249 0.54 3.06 19.33
CA PHE A 249 0.96 2.58 18.01
C PHE A 249 0.12 3.11 16.83
N ALA A 250 -0.91 3.91 17.10
CA ALA A 250 -1.87 4.43 16.11
C ALA A 250 -1.29 5.30 14.98
N GLN A 251 -0.02 5.70 15.06
CA GLN A 251 0.61 6.61 14.10
C GLN A 251 2.04 6.19 13.73
N ASP A 252 2.40 4.93 13.94
CA ASP A 252 3.72 4.44 13.53
C ASP A 252 3.72 4.01 12.04
N SER A 253 4.89 3.70 11.50
CA SER A 253 5.11 3.47 10.06
C SER A 253 5.03 1.99 9.67
N TYR A 254 4.26 1.18 10.40
CA TYR A 254 4.24 -0.27 10.17
C TYR A 254 3.71 -0.63 8.76
N HIS A 255 2.66 0.06 8.30
CA HIS A 255 2.06 -0.22 7.00
C HIS A 255 3.05 0.08 5.87
N ASP A 256 3.64 1.28 5.88
CA ASP A 256 4.70 1.69 4.95
C ASP A 256 5.88 0.69 4.96
N TYR A 257 6.27 0.21 6.14
CA TYR A 257 7.27 -0.86 6.25
C TYR A 257 6.81 -2.15 5.56
N LEU A 258 5.63 -2.68 5.90
CA LEU A 258 5.12 -3.93 5.32
C LEU A 258 4.99 -3.84 3.79
N VAL A 259 4.40 -2.77 3.26
CA VAL A 259 4.20 -2.60 1.81
C VAL A 259 5.56 -2.44 1.09
N CYS A 260 6.52 -1.71 1.67
CA CYS A 260 7.86 -1.61 1.10
C CYS A 260 8.57 -2.99 1.06
N GLN A 261 8.37 -3.82 2.09
CA GLN A 261 8.91 -5.18 2.12
C GLN A 261 8.21 -6.10 1.10
N TRP A 262 6.89 -5.93 0.91
CA TRP A 262 6.13 -6.65 -0.11
C TRP A 262 6.63 -6.31 -1.53
N GLU A 263 6.82 -5.02 -1.85
CA GLU A 263 7.38 -4.60 -3.14
C GLU A 263 8.77 -5.19 -3.39
N ALA A 264 9.62 -5.21 -2.35
CA ALA A 264 10.95 -5.79 -2.40
C ALA A 264 10.89 -7.31 -2.69
N ALA A 265 9.96 -8.02 -2.04
CA ALA A 265 9.76 -9.45 -2.26
C ALA A 265 9.37 -9.77 -3.71
N LEU A 266 8.46 -8.98 -4.30
CA LEU A 266 8.10 -9.09 -5.71
C LEU A 266 9.25 -8.73 -6.67
N SER A 267 10.30 -8.09 -6.16
CA SER A 267 11.56 -7.85 -6.88
C SER A 267 12.60 -8.96 -6.68
N GLY A 268 12.23 -10.07 -6.04
CA GLY A 268 13.12 -11.18 -5.71
C GLY A 268 14.03 -10.93 -4.50
N GLN A 269 13.77 -9.87 -3.72
CA GLN A 269 14.51 -9.63 -2.48
C GLN A 269 13.95 -10.48 -1.34
N ALA A 270 14.81 -10.70 -0.35
CA ALA A 270 14.44 -11.36 0.89
C ALA A 270 13.39 -10.53 1.67
N LEU A 271 12.30 -11.18 2.09
CA LEU A 271 11.41 -10.61 3.11
C LEU A 271 12.09 -10.53 4.46
N PHE A 272 11.95 -9.35 5.06
CA PHE A 272 12.40 -8.92 6.39
C PHE A 272 13.88 -9.17 6.68
N ASP A 273 14.62 -8.10 6.95
CA ASP A 273 16.03 -8.17 7.33
C ASP A 273 16.30 -7.28 8.55
N CYS A 274 15.58 -7.53 9.65
CA CYS A 274 15.69 -6.73 10.86
C CYS A 274 15.80 -7.55 12.13
N ALA A 275 16.64 -7.07 13.05
CA ALA A 275 16.66 -7.52 14.43
C ALA A 275 15.42 -6.98 15.14
N MET A 276 14.53 -7.88 15.57
CA MET A 276 13.31 -7.52 16.30
C MET A 276 13.56 -7.44 17.81
N PRO A 277 13.27 -6.31 18.47
CA PRO A 277 13.20 -6.22 19.94
C PRO A 277 12.16 -7.19 20.52
N HIS A 278 12.35 -7.55 21.80
CA HIS A 278 11.51 -8.51 22.51
C HIS A 278 10.19 -7.94 23.06
N VAL A 279 9.97 -6.63 22.98
CA VAL A 279 8.89 -5.89 23.66
C VAL A 279 8.37 -4.78 22.73
N PRO A 280 7.17 -4.22 22.96
CA PRO A 280 6.29 -3.76 21.90
C PRO A 280 7.00 -2.92 20.85
N ASN A 281 6.96 -3.39 19.62
CA ASN A 281 7.76 -2.82 18.56
C ASN A 281 7.07 -1.58 18.02
N ARG A 282 7.84 -0.52 17.75
CA ARG A 282 7.40 0.67 17.03
C ARG A 282 8.16 0.77 15.72
N PHE A 283 7.43 0.98 14.63
CA PHE A 283 8.02 1.18 13.30
C PHE A 283 8.20 2.67 13.06
N GLU A 284 9.44 3.08 12.85
CA GLU A 284 9.75 4.48 12.59
C GLU A 284 10.50 4.57 11.28
N LYS A 285 10.12 5.54 10.46
CA LYS A 285 10.85 5.91 9.27
C LYS A 285 11.57 7.23 9.51
N ARG A 286 12.88 7.26 9.28
CA ARG A 286 13.67 8.48 9.41
C ARG A 286 13.20 9.51 8.37
N ARG A 287 12.48 10.53 8.81
CA ARG A 287 12.01 11.61 7.92
C ARG A 287 13.14 12.58 7.63
N SER A 288 13.42 12.84 6.35
CA SER A 288 14.23 14.01 5.98
C SER A 288 13.43 15.28 6.33
N GLY A 289 14.04 16.25 7.00
CA GLY A 289 13.39 17.53 7.31
C GLY A 289 13.20 18.44 6.09
N ALA A 290 13.48 17.94 4.87
CA ALA A 290 13.35 18.69 3.64
C ALA A 290 11.88 18.86 3.25
N VAL A 291 11.56 19.99 2.62
CA VAL A 291 10.24 20.22 2.02
C VAL A 291 10.03 19.22 0.90
N SER A 292 8.85 18.59 0.87
CA SER A 292 8.46 17.65 -0.19
C SER A 292 8.49 18.36 -1.56
N PRO A 293 9.15 17.79 -2.59
CA PRO A 293 9.15 18.34 -3.94
C PRO A 293 7.75 18.64 -4.48
N LEU A 294 6.78 17.77 -4.20
CA LEU A 294 5.39 18.00 -4.58
C LEU A 294 4.83 19.30 -4.02
N ARG A 295 5.11 19.59 -2.74
CA ARG A 295 4.63 20.81 -2.08
C ARG A 295 5.24 22.04 -2.75
N GLU A 296 6.56 22.04 -2.92
CA GLU A 296 7.27 23.17 -3.53
C GLU A 296 6.79 23.43 -4.97
N ILE A 297 6.68 22.39 -5.78
CA ILE A 297 6.17 22.49 -7.16
C ILE A 297 4.73 23.01 -7.17
N SER A 298 3.87 22.52 -6.28
CA SER A 298 2.47 22.95 -6.18
C SER A 298 2.36 24.42 -5.76
N GLU A 299 3.16 24.88 -4.80
CA GLU A 299 3.20 26.28 -4.35
C GLU A 299 3.63 27.21 -5.50
N VAL A 300 4.68 26.84 -6.24
CA VAL A 300 5.14 27.62 -7.40
C VAL A 300 4.07 27.67 -8.49
N LEU A 301 3.44 26.54 -8.83
CA LEU A 301 2.36 26.48 -9.81
C LEU A 301 1.15 27.33 -9.40
N PHE A 302 0.76 27.29 -8.12
CA PHE A 302 -0.35 28.07 -7.59
C PHE A 302 -0.09 29.58 -7.70
N LEU A 303 1.13 30.03 -7.35
CA LEU A 303 1.52 31.44 -7.46
C LEU A 303 1.63 31.92 -8.92
N MET A 304 1.90 31.01 -9.86
CA MET A 304 1.90 31.31 -11.30
C MET A 304 0.50 31.47 -11.88
N ASP A 305 -0.44 30.61 -11.46
CA ASP A 305 -1.83 30.63 -11.97
C ASP A 305 -2.58 31.89 -11.52
N ALA A 306 -2.24 32.43 -10.35
CA ALA A 306 -2.72 33.74 -9.90
C ALA A 306 -2.26 34.92 -10.80
N ASN A 307 -1.25 34.72 -11.66
CA ASN A 307 -0.56 35.81 -12.36
C ASN A 307 -0.39 35.67 -13.90
N ALA A 308 -0.68 34.53 -14.57
CA ALA A 308 -0.58 34.48 -16.04
C ALA A 308 -1.24 33.30 -16.76
N ARG A 309 -1.95 33.63 -17.86
CA ARG A 309 -2.08 32.78 -19.07
C ARG A 309 -0.68 32.52 -19.64
N GLY A 310 -0.34 31.27 -19.92
CA GLY A 310 0.98 30.91 -20.46
C GLY A 310 1.07 29.45 -20.89
N THR A 311 1.84 29.20 -21.96
CA THR A 311 2.03 27.87 -22.56
C THR A 311 2.77 26.92 -21.62
N LYS A 312 2.59 25.61 -21.81
CA LYS A 312 3.31 24.55 -21.08
C LYS A 312 4.81 24.79 -20.95
N ALA A 313 5.48 25.10 -22.06
CA ALA A 313 6.92 25.35 -22.08
C ALA A 313 7.33 26.54 -21.19
N SER A 314 6.50 27.58 -21.13
CA SER A 314 6.75 28.74 -20.27
C SER A 314 6.55 28.43 -18.78
N ARG A 315 5.64 27.51 -18.44
CA ARG A 315 5.41 27.07 -17.06
C ARG A 315 6.55 26.15 -16.59
N HIS A 316 6.93 25.19 -17.43
CA HIS A 316 8.04 24.29 -17.16
C HIS A 316 9.33 25.05 -16.93
N ARG A 317 9.69 25.98 -17.83
CA ARG A 317 10.90 26.81 -17.69
C ARG A 317 10.94 27.56 -16.35
N ARG A 318 9.83 28.23 -16.00
CA ARG A 318 9.78 29.03 -14.77
C ARG A 318 9.84 28.16 -13.51
N LEU A 319 9.27 26.95 -13.54
CA LEU A 319 9.48 25.97 -12.47
C LEU A 319 10.97 25.65 -12.32
N THR A 320 11.64 25.30 -13.41
CA THR A 320 13.06 24.95 -13.40
C THR A 320 13.96 26.08 -12.88
N GLU A 321 13.56 27.34 -13.03
CA GLU A 321 14.27 28.53 -12.52
C GLU A 321 14.00 28.83 -11.03
N THR A 322 12.88 28.38 -10.48
CA THR A 322 12.42 28.74 -9.13
C THR A 322 12.66 27.61 -8.11
N LEU A 323 12.58 26.36 -8.54
CA LEU A 323 12.67 25.20 -7.66
C LEU A 323 14.06 25.02 -7.05
N SER A 324 14.08 24.52 -5.82
CA SER A 324 15.25 23.98 -5.16
C SER A 324 15.91 22.89 -6.00
N PHE A 325 17.22 22.68 -5.81
CA PHE A 325 17.96 21.64 -6.51
C PHE A 325 17.31 20.25 -6.33
N HIS A 326 16.85 19.93 -5.12
CA HIS A 326 16.20 18.65 -4.82
C HIS A 326 14.87 18.50 -5.55
N ALA A 327 14.01 19.52 -5.57
CA ALA A 327 12.73 19.44 -6.27
C ALA A 327 12.90 19.39 -7.80
N LYS A 328 13.87 20.15 -8.32
CA LYS A 328 14.25 20.14 -9.74
C LYS A 328 14.79 18.77 -10.18
N ASP A 329 15.78 18.22 -9.47
CA ASP A 329 16.35 16.90 -9.77
C ASP A 329 15.26 15.81 -9.77
N ARG A 330 14.33 15.88 -8.82
CA ARG A 330 13.25 14.90 -8.73
C ARG A 330 12.24 15.01 -9.89
N LEU A 331 11.94 16.24 -10.32
CA LEU A 331 11.08 16.48 -11.49
C LEU A 331 11.75 16.03 -12.79
N GLU A 332 13.03 16.34 -12.98
CA GLU A 332 13.81 15.93 -14.17
C GLU A 332 13.92 14.40 -14.27
N LYS A 333 14.17 13.71 -13.15
CA LYS A 333 14.15 12.23 -13.10
C LYS A 333 12.79 11.65 -13.45
N LEU A 334 11.71 12.27 -12.98
CA LEU A 334 10.35 11.85 -13.31
C LEU A 334 10.05 12.03 -14.81
N GLU A 335 10.44 13.18 -15.39
CA GLU A 335 10.29 13.44 -16.83
C GLU A 335 11.02 12.40 -17.67
N ALA A 336 12.29 12.13 -17.33
CA ALA A 336 13.10 11.13 -18.04
C ALA A 336 12.52 9.72 -17.92
N ALA A 337 11.91 9.37 -16.78
CA ALA A 337 11.38 8.04 -16.53
C ALA A 337 9.99 7.79 -17.16
N LEU A 338 9.28 8.85 -17.58
CA LEU A 338 7.95 8.77 -18.18
C LEU A 338 7.91 9.43 -19.57
N PRO A 339 8.76 9.06 -20.54
CA PRO A 339 8.97 9.84 -21.77
C PRO A 339 7.71 10.04 -22.62
N THR A 340 6.80 9.06 -22.64
CA THR A 340 5.53 9.13 -23.39
C THR A 340 4.36 9.66 -22.58
N ARG A 341 4.49 9.73 -21.25
CA ARG A 341 3.41 10.01 -20.29
C ARG A 341 3.56 11.34 -19.57
N PHE A 342 4.80 11.80 -19.36
CA PHE A 342 5.12 12.99 -18.59
C PHE A 342 4.42 14.22 -19.14
N GLY A 343 4.39 14.38 -20.47
CA GLY A 343 3.72 15.50 -21.10
C GLY A 343 2.25 15.60 -20.65
N ARG A 344 1.48 14.52 -20.78
CA ARG A 344 0.07 14.48 -20.37
C ARG A 344 -0.10 14.62 -18.86
N PHE A 345 0.73 13.93 -18.08
CA PHE A 345 0.76 14.06 -16.61
C PHE A 345 0.92 15.52 -16.19
N PHE A 346 1.95 16.20 -16.73
CA PHE A 346 2.29 17.56 -16.35
C PHE A 346 1.21 18.55 -16.74
N ASP A 347 0.55 18.39 -17.88
CA ASP A 347 -0.54 19.29 -18.31
C ASP A 347 -1.74 19.22 -17.34
N LEU A 348 -2.09 18.01 -16.90
CA LEU A 348 -3.14 17.76 -15.91
C LEU A 348 -2.75 18.26 -14.51
N PHE A 349 -1.53 17.91 -14.07
CA PHE A 349 -0.99 18.28 -12.77
C PHE A 349 -0.83 19.80 -12.61
N ALA A 350 -0.30 20.47 -13.65
CA ALA A 350 -0.13 21.92 -13.69
C ALA A 350 -1.42 22.69 -14.00
N ARG A 351 -2.56 21.99 -14.15
CA ARG A 351 -3.89 22.55 -14.40
C ARG A 351 -3.92 23.52 -15.58
N GLY A 352 -3.15 23.24 -16.63
CA GLY A 352 -3.03 24.12 -17.79
C GLY A 352 -4.22 24.02 -18.73
N GLU A 353 -5.02 25.10 -18.82
CA GLU A 353 -6.14 25.41 -19.75
C GLU A 353 -7.22 24.33 -20.05
N SER A 354 -7.02 23.05 -19.74
CA SER A 354 -8.02 21.98 -19.90
C SER A 354 -9.05 21.94 -18.78
N ALA A 355 -8.80 22.56 -17.62
CA ALA A 355 -9.79 22.63 -16.54
C ALA A 355 -10.90 23.66 -16.81
N ALA A 356 -10.65 24.66 -17.68
CA ALA A 356 -11.61 25.73 -17.97
C ALA A 356 -12.68 25.32 -19.00
N ALA A 357 -12.46 24.26 -19.78
CA ALA A 357 -13.39 23.85 -20.84
C ALA A 357 -14.56 22.98 -20.35
N SER A 358 -14.66 22.70 -19.04
CA SER A 358 -15.71 21.81 -18.48
C SER A 358 -16.80 22.55 -17.70
N VAL A 359 -16.76 23.89 -17.63
CA VAL A 359 -17.70 24.70 -16.82
C VAL A 359 -18.73 25.47 -17.67
N GLU A 360 -18.61 25.46 -19.00
CA GLU A 360 -19.68 25.96 -19.87
C GLU A 360 -20.41 24.78 -20.52
N VAL A 361 -21.47 24.29 -19.85
CA VAL A 361 -22.82 24.01 -20.39
C VAL A 361 -23.62 23.41 -19.23
N PHE A 362 -24.24 24.26 -18.42
CA PHE A 362 -25.57 24.08 -17.83
C PHE A 362 -25.98 25.46 -17.29
N ALA A 363 -26.44 26.30 -18.20
CA ALA A 363 -27.33 27.42 -17.91
C ALA A 363 -28.72 27.05 -18.44
#